data_AF-A0A6N7SLH2-F1
#
_entry.id   AF-A0A6N7SLH2-F1
#
_cell.length_a   1.000
_cell.length_b   1.000
_cell.length_c   1.000
_cell.angle_alpha   90.00
_cell.angle_beta   90.00
_cell.angle_gamma   90.00
#
_symmetry.space_group_name_H-M   'P 1'
#
loop_
_entity.id
_entity.type
_entity.pdbx_description
1 polymer ?
#
loop_
_entity_poly.entity_id
_entity_poly.type
_entity_poly.pdbx_seq_one_letter_code
_entity_poly.pdbx_strand_id
1 'polypeptide(L)'
;MNELKKTNGTTLVELMVAFAIAGIFMVSATMLISSFTNVYLRIINRNRIQDISNVVMEKVVEELTYASETATEVDPDKIKGSVMLSGEDGSGNYLVAEYSNKDGNPVRMSTQADGEGNQKGLLLEYQPIYENNSPDGAILYEGSQWYMGKGFYKKNQVDLRFRKIENTACIEVILTVSDEKGRYKKTTEKCVECIDLDPNDVQGEGG
;
A
#
# COMPACT_ATOMS: atom_id res chain seq x y z
N MET A 1 21.37 41.18 -65.37
CA MET A 1 20.16 40.54 -64.82
C MET A 1 20.28 40.55 -63.31
N ASN A 2 19.55 41.42 -62.63
CA ASN A 2 19.29 41.26 -61.20
C ASN A 2 17.80 41.49 -61.02
N GLU A 3 17.04 40.40 -60.92
CA GLU A 3 15.66 40.47 -60.43
C GLU A 3 15.73 40.89 -58.96
N LEU A 4 15.32 42.13 -58.69
CA LEU A 4 15.06 42.58 -57.33
C LEU A 4 13.86 41.79 -56.80
N LYS A 5 14.18 40.76 -56.02
CA LYS A 5 13.23 39.93 -55.27
C LYS A 5 12.31 40.86 -54.47
N LYS A 6 11.03 40.94 -54.85
CA LYS A 6 10.02 41.76 -54.19
C LYS A 6 9.86 41.26 -52.74
N THR A 7 10.42 41.98 -51.78
CA THR A 7 10.19 41.74 -50.36
C THR A 7 8.79 42.27 -50.03
N ASN A 8 7.81 41.38 -49.89
CA ASN A 8 6.48 41.74 -49.43
C ASN A 8 6.58 42.21 -47.98
N GLY A 9 6.48 43.52 -47.74
CA GLY A 9 6.42 44.09 -46.39
C GLY A 9 5.04 43.86 -45.78
N THR A 10 5.00 43.45 -44.52
CA THR A 10 3.75 43.35 -43.75
C THR A 10 3.22 44.74 -43.43
N THR A 11 1.90 44.92 -43.55
CA THR A 11 1.27 46.20 -43.20
C THR A 11 1.06 46.30 -41.69
N LEU A 12 1.09 47.52 -41.15
CA LEU A 12 0.92 47.75 -39.71
C LEU A 12 -0.42 47.20 -39.18
N VAL A 13 -1.47 47.26 -40.00
CA VAL A 13 -2.80 46.71 -39.68
C VAL A 13 -2.75 45.18 -39.56
N GLU A 14 -2.03 44.51 -40.46
CA GLU A 14 -1.86 43.06 -40.45
C GLU A 14 -1.11 42.58 -39.18
N LEU A 15 -0.12 43.35 -38.74
CA LEU A 15 0.56 43.15 -37.46
C LEU A 15 -0.38 43.33 -36.25
N MET A 16 -1.20 44.39 -36.23
CA MET A 16 -2.16 44.62 -35.15
C MET A 16 -3.19 43.48 -35.04
N VAL A 17 -3.71 43.03 -36.18
CA VAL A 17 -4.66 41.92 -36.25
C VAL A 17 -4.00 40.62 -35.79
N ALA A 18 -2.78 40.34 -36.23
CA ALA A 18 -2.03 39.17 -35.79
C ALA A 18 -1.80 39.16 -34.28
N PHE A 19 -1.42 40.29 -33.68
CA PHE A 19 -1.26 40.40 -32.22
C PHE A 19 -2.58 40.23 -31.46
N ALA A 20 -3.67 40.80 -31.96
CA ALA A 20 -4.99 40.64 -31.35
C ALA A 20 -5.43 39.16 -31.35
N ILE A 21 -5.27 38.47 -32.48
CA ILE A 21 -5.59 37.04 -32.62
C ILE A 21 -4.69 36.21 -31.71
N ALA A 22 -3.37 36.45 -31.70
CA ALA A 22 -2.42 35.74 -30.84
C ALA A 22 -2.76 35.92 -29.34
N GLY A 23 -3.15 37.13 -28.93
CA GLY A 23 -3.57 37.42 -27.56
C GLY A 23 -4.81 36.62 -27.16
N ILE A 24 -5.83 36.59 -28.01
CA ILE A 24 -7.06 35.79 -27.79
C ILE A 24 -6.69 34.31 -27.66
N PHE A 25 -5.90 33.77 -28.60
CA PHE A 25 -5.47 32.37 -28.57
C PHE A 25 -4.67 32.03 -27.31
N MET A 26 -3.77 32.91 -26.89
CA MET A 26 -2.94 32.67 -25.69
C MET A 26 -3.78 32.68 -24.41
N VAL A 27 -4.75 33.59 -24.29
CA VAL A 27 -5.69 33.61 -23.15
C VAL A 27 -6.55 32.36 -23.14
N SER A 28 -7.13 31.98 -24.29
CA SER A 28 -7.92 30.76 -24.41
C SER A 28 -7.11 29.50 -24.06
N ALA A 29 -5.87 29.40 -24.54
CA ALA A 29 -4.99 28.28 -24.22
C ALA A 29 -4.66 28.21 -22.71
N THR A 30 -4.37 29.36 -22.09
CA THR A 30 -4.04 29.43 -20.66
C THR A 30 -5.23 28.98 -19.78
N MET A 31 -6.45 29.36 -20.16
CA MET A 31 -7.67 28.92 -19.45
C MET A 31 -7.85 27.40 -19.52
N LEU A 32 -7.59 26.78 -20.68
CA LEU A 32 -7.69 25.33 -20.85
C LEU A 32 -6.62 24.58 -20.07
N ILE A 33 -5.35 25.04 -20.11
CA ILE A 33 -4.23 24.38 -19.46
C ILE A 33 -4.47 24.21 -17.96
N SER A 34 -5.01 25.23 -17.28
CA SER A 34 -5.29 25.14 -15.84
C SER A 34 -6.32 24.05 -15.51
N SER A 35 -7.41 23.99 -16.28
CA SER A 35 -8.45 22.98 -16.10
C SER A 35 -7.92 21.57 -16.35
N PHE A 36 -7.22 21.37 -17.48
CA PHE A 36 -6.60 20.08 -17.81
C PHE A 36 -5.56 19.65 -16.78
N THR A 37 -4.72 20.57 -16.30
CA THR A 37 -3.68 20.26 -15.30
C THR A 37 -4.31 19.76 -14.00
N ASN A 38 -5.39 20.39 -13.53
CA ASN A 38 -6.07 19.96 -12.30
C ASN A 38 -6.66 18.55 -12.43
N VAL A 39 -7.32 18.26 -13.55
CA VAL A 39 -7.88 16.93 -13.83
C VAL A 39 -6.76 15.90 -13.99
N TYR A 40 -5.71 16.23 -14.72
CA TYR A 40 -4.55 15.36 -14.94
C TYR A 40 -3.84 15.00 -13.63
N LEU A 41 -3.56 15.99 -12.77
CA LEU A 41 -2.96 15.74 -11.46
C LEU A 41 -3.86 14.89 -10.56
N ARG A 42 -5.19 15.09 -10.63
CA ARG A 42 -6.15 14.24 -9.91
C ARG A 42 -6.10 12.80 -10.40
N ILE A 43 -6.08 12.58 -11.71
CA ILE A 43 -6.01 11.25 -12.33
C ILE A 43 -4.71 10.54 -11.93
N ILE A 44 -3.56 11.19 -12.05
CA ILE A 44 -2.28 10.56 -11.69
C ILE A 44 -2.24 10.20 -10.21
N ASN A 45 -2.67 11.09 -9.31
CA ASN A 45 -2.68 10.79 -7.88
C ASN A 45 -3.61 9.61 -7.55
N ARG A 46 -4.76 9.52 -8.23
CA ARG A 46 -5.70 8.40 -8.07
C ARG A 46 -5.13 7.09 -8.60
N ASN A 47 -4.54 7.11 -9.80
CA ASN A 47 -3.88 5.94 -10.37
C ASN A 47 -2.74 5.46 -9.48
N ARG A 48 -1.90 6.38 -8.97
CA ARG A 48 -0.83 6.06 -8.03
C ARG A 48 -1.34 5.36 -6.77
N ILE A 49 -2.40 5.86 -6.15
CA ILE A 49 -3.00 5.24 -4.96
C ILE A 49 -3.55 3.85 -5.31
N GLN A 50 -4.16 3.71 -6.49
CA GLN A 50 -4.64 2.42 -6.97
C GLN A 50 -3.51 1.42 -7.20
N ASP A 51 -2.41 1.83 -7.83
CA ASP A 51 -1.23 0.98 -8.06
C ASP A 51 -0.61 0.54 -6.73
N ILE A 52 -0.41 1.48 -5.79
CA ILE A 52 0.11 1.16 -4.45
C ILE A 52 -0.84 0.20 -3.73
N SER A 53 -2.15 0.46 -3.76
CA SER A 53 -3.15 -0.40 -3.14
C SER A 53 -3.11 -1.82 -3.71
N ASN A 54 -2.89 -1.97 -5.03
CA ASN A 54 -2.82 -3.29 -5.65
C ASN A 54 -1.53 -4.02 -5.25
N VAL A 55 -0.37 -3.35 -5.30
CA VAL A 55 0.92 -3.95 -4.92
C VAL A 55 0.93 -4.38 -3.46
N VAL A 56 0.43 -3.52 -2.55
CA VAL A 56 0.35 -3.85 -1.12
C VAL A 56 -0.63 -4.99 -0.90
N MET A 57 -1.82 -4.95 -1.50
CA MET A 57 -2.80 -6.03 -1.36
C MET A 57 -2.25 -7.35 -1.90
N GLU A 58 -1.56 -7.33 -3.04
CA GLU A 58 -0.92 -8.51 -3.61
C GLU A 58 0.13 -9.10 -2.66
N LYS A 59 0.98 -8.26 -2.08
CA LYS A 59 1.96 -8.71 -1.08
C LYS A 59 1.31 -9.29 0.18
N VAL A 60 0.27 -8.64 0.70
CA VAL A 60 -0.47 -9.15 1.88
C VAL A 60 -1.14 -10.48 1.57
N VAL A 61 -1.77 -10.60 0.40
CA VAL A 61 -2.39 -11.85 -0.07
C VAL A 61 -1.34 -12.94 -0.21
N GLU A 62 -0.18 -12.65 -0.83
CA GLU A 62 0.90 -13.60 -1.02
C GLU A 62 1.39 -14.18 0.31
N GLU A 63 1.63 -13.33 1.30
CA GLU A 63 2.09 -13.79 2.62
C GLU A 63 1.00 -14.58 3.36
N LEU A 64 -0.25 -14.12 3.34
CA LEU A 64 -1.34 -14.76 4.09
C LEU A 64 -1.88 -16.04 3.42
N THR A 65 -1.78 -16.17 2.10
CA THR A 65 -2.26 -17.38 1.39
C THR A 65 -1.50 -18.63 1.84
N TYR A 66 -0.20 -18.47 2.13
CA TYR A 66 0.68 -19.50 2.67
C TYR A 66 0.92 -19.35 4.17
N ALA A 67 0.05 -18.60 4.86
CA ALA A 67 0.08 -18.59 6.31
C ALA A 67 -0.27 -20.00 6.78
N SER A 68 0.64 -20.59 7.55
CA SER A 68 0.48 -21.93 8.07
C SER A 68 0.59 -21.95 9.58
N GLU A 69 0.21 -23.10 10.13
CA GLU A 69 0.48 -23.48 11.49
C GLU A 69 2.00 -23.44 11.79
N THR A 70 2.39 -22.54 12.70
CA THR A 70 3.71 -22.51 13.33
C THR A 70 4.06 -23.86 13.96
N ALA A 71 5.04 -24.55 13.38
CA ALA A 71 5.71 -25.68 14.02
C ALA A 71 6.93 -25.16 14.78
N THR A 72 6.73 -24.62 15.98
CA THR A 72 7.87 -24.19 16.82
C THR A 72 8.21 -25.13 17.97
N GLU A 73 7.41 -26.11 18.42
CA GLU A 73 7.93 -27.27 19.20
C GLU A 73 6.83 -28.25 19.62
N VAL A 74 7.13 -29.56 19.67
CA VAL A 74 6.21 -30.63 20.14
C VAL A 74 5.94 -30.54 21.66
N ASP A 75 5.13 -29.57 22.10
CA ASP A 75 4.38 -29.65 23.36
C ASP A 75 3.03 -30.37 23.11
N PRO A 76 2.80 -31.59 23.65
CA PRO A 76 1.55 -32.31 23.44
C PRO A 76 0.30 -31.57 23.92
N ASP A 77 0.43 -30.53 24.76
CA ASP A 77 -0.71 -29.77 25.29
C ASP A 77 -0.77 -28.30 24.79
N LYS A 78 0.22 -27.80 24.05
CA LYS A 78 0.21 -26.43 23.49
C LYS A 78 0.94 -26.31 22.16
N ILE A 79 0.33 -26.86 21.12
CA ILE A 79 0.59 -26.45 19.74
C ILE A 79 -0.75 -26.52 19.07
N LYS A 80 -1.29 -25.36 18.67
CA LYS A 80 -1.75 -25.27 17.30
C LYS A 80 -1.35 -23.94 16.71
N GLY A 81 -0.44 -23.97 15.76
CA GLY A 81 -0.07 -22.77 15.02
C GLY A 81 -1.29 -22.28 14.24
N SER A 82 -1.63 -21.03 14.47
CA SER A 82 -2.86 -20.39 14.00
C SER A 82 -2.48 -19.00 13.54
N VAL A 83 -3.24 -18.41 12.62
CA VAL A 83 -3.14 -16.96 12.42
C VAL A 83 -3.77 -16.28 13.62
N MET A 84 -2.97 -15.55 14.38
CA MET A 84 -3.43 -14.75 15.51
C MET A 84 -3.63 -13.31 15.06
N LEU A 85 -4.85 -12.81 15.19
CA LEU A 85 -5.20 -11.43 14.94
C LEU A 85 -5.25 -10.67 16.27
N SER A 86 -4.51 -9.57 16.40
CA SER A 86 -4.40 -8.83 17.66
C SER A 86 -4.50 -7.31 17.48
N GLY A 87 -4.69 -6.62 18.61
CA GLY A 87 -4.87 -5.17 18.65
C GLY A 87 -6.19 -4.74 17.99
N GLU A 88 -7.32 -5.14 18.59
CA GLU A 88 -8.65 -4.76 18.11
C GLU A 88 -8.85 -3.23 18.16
N ASP A 89 -9.36 -2.68 17.06
CA ASP A 89 -9.90 -1.34 17.02
C ASP A 89 -11.34 -1.32 17.56
N GLY A 90 -11.87 -0.15 17.92
CA GLY A 90 -13.25 -0.03 18.42
C GLY A 90 -14.35 -0.37 17.40
N SER A 91 -14.01 -1.00 16.27
CA SER A 91 -14.90 -1.42 15.19
C SER A 91 -14.78 -2.92 14.87
N GLY A 92 -14.11 -3.71 15.72
CA GLY A 92 -13.99 -5.16 15.53
C GLY A 92 -12.95 -5.58 14.49
N ASN A 93 -12.04 -4.67 14.11
CA ASN A 93 -10.93 -5.01 13.21
C ASN A 93 -9.63 -5.07 14.00
N TYR A 94 -8.80 -6.05 13.70
CA TYR A 94 -7.48 -6.24 14.28
C TYR A 94 -6.43 -5.45 13.48
N LEU A 95 -5.42 -4.94 14.17
CA LEU A 95 -4.33 -4.13 13.60
C LEU A 95 -3.09 -4.95 13.23
N VAL A 96 -3.00 -6.17 13.74
CA VAL A 96 -1.84 -7.06 13.62
C VAL A 96 -2.31 -8.45 13.23
N ALA A 97 -1.55 -9.10 12.36
CA ALA A 97 -1.67 -10.53 12.07
C ALA A 97 -0.32 -11.21 12.32
N GLU A 98 -0.31 -12.26 13.14
CA GLU A 98 0.84 -13.09 13.44
C GLU A 98 0.60 -14.50 12.90
N TYR A 99 1.56 -15.03 12.13
CA TYR A 99 1.43 -16.29 11.41
C TYR A 99 2.81 -16.89 11.12
N SER A 100 2.88 -18.13 10.67
CA SER A 100 4.10 -18.66 10.05
C SER A 100 4.03 -18.58 8.54
N ASN A 101 5.11 -18.14 7.92
CA ASN A 101 5.20 -18.13 6.46
C ASN A 101 5.41 -19.55 5.90
N LYS A 102 5.45 -19.68 4.58
CA LYS A 102 5.69 -20.94 3.86
C LYS A 102 6.90 -21.75 4.33
N ASP A 103 7.93 -21.08 4.84
CA ASP A 103 9.18 -21.71 5.29
C ASP A 103 9.16 -22.06 6.79
N GLY A 104 8.04 -21.80 7.48
CA GLY A 104 7.87 -22.02 8.92
C GLY A 104 8.42 -20.90 9.79
N ASN A 105 8.80 -19.75 9.22
CA ASN A 105 9.30 -18.61 9.99
C ASN A 105 8.12 -17.82 10.58
N PRO A 106 8.14 -17.48 11.88
CA PRO A 106 7.13 -16.61 12.47
C PRO A 106 7.23 -15.19 11.91
N VAL A 107 6.10 -14.66 11.44
CA VAL A 107 5.97 -13.33 10.85
C VAL A 107 4.89 -12.55 11.58
N ARG A 108 5.20 -11.30 11.90
CA ARG A 108 4.24 -10.31 12.36
C ARG A 108 4.02 -9.26 11.28
N MET A 109 2.78 -9.15 10.80
CA MET A 109 2.35 -8.16 9.83
C MET A 109 1.52 -7.06 10.51
N SER A 110 1.89 -5.81 10.29
CA SER A 110 1.16 -4.66 10.83
C SER A 110 1.41 -3.40 10.01
N THR A 111 0.79 -2.28 10.42
CA THR A 111 1.19 -0.95 9.92
C THR A 111 1.82 -0.12 11.02
N GLN A 112 2.95 0.51 10.69
CA GLN A 112 3.73 1.31 11.62
C GLN A 112 3.83 2.76 11.13
N ALA A 113 3.63 3.70 12.05
CA ALA A 113 3.87 5.11 11.79
C ALA A 113 5.36 5.39 11.66
N ASP A 114 5.75 6.11 10.60
CA ASP A 114 7.07 6.70 10.49
C ASP A 114 7.21 7.78 11.57
N GLY A 115 8.27 7.68 12.37
CA GLY A 115 8.50 8.50 13.57
C GLY A 115 8.51 10.02 13.33
N GLU A 116 8.53 10.45 12.08
CA GLU A 116 8.58 11.86 11.67
C GLU A 116 7.27 12.46 11.12
N GLY A 117 6.10 11.79 11.16
CA GLY A 117 4.92 12.46 10.61
C GLY A 117 3.59 11.72 10.63
N ASN A 118 3.41 10.73 11.50
CA ASN A 118 2.21 9.90 11.56
C ASN A 118 1.85 9.21 10.22
N GLN A 119 2.77 9.16 9.26
CA GLN A 119 2.57 8.46 7.99
C GLN A 119 2.79 6.98 8.21
N LYS A 120 1.76 6.17 7.99
CA LYS A 120 1.85 4.72 8.17
C LYS A 120 2.43 4.02 6.94
N GLY A 121 3.25 3.01 7.19
CA GLY A 121 3.78 2.07 6.20
C GLY A 121 3.49 0.63 6.59
N LEU A 122 3.66 -0.30 5.65
CA LEU A 122 3.56 -1.73 5.92
C LEU A 122 4.85 -2.18 6.64
N LEU A 123 4.68 -2.94 7.72
CA LEU A 123 5.76 -3.56 8.46
C LEU A 123 5.57 -5.08 8.46
N LEU A 124 6.61 -5.79 8.02
CA LEU A 124 6.74 -7.23 8.15
C LEU A 124 7.94 -7.53 9.04
N GLU A 125 7.71 -8.16 10.19
CA GLU A 125 8.76 -8.56 11.12
C GLU A 125 8.89 -10.08 11.11
N TYR A 126 9.99 -10.58 10.54
CA TYR A 126 10.37 -11.99 10.58
C TYR A 126 11.14 -12.22 11.87
N GLN A 127 10.61 -13.05 12.77
CA GLN A 127 11.22 -13.30 14.07
C GLN A 127 12.43 -14.24 13.95
N PRO A 128 13.46 -14.07 14.81
CA PRO A 128 14.59 -14.98 14.84
C PRO A 128 14.17 -16.39 15.28
N ILE A 129 14.84 -17.39 14.72
CA ILE A 129 14.66 -18.80 15.11
C ILE A 129 15.89 -19.23 15.92
N TYR A 130 15.64 -19.79 17.09
CA TYR A 130 16.68 -20.26 18.01
C TYR A 130 16.76 -21.79 18.00
N GLU A 131 17.96 -22.32 18.26
CA GLU A 131 18.18 -23.74 18.47
C GLU A 131 17.43 -24.20 19.73
N ASN A 132 16.65 -25.30 19.60
CA ASN A 132 15.73 -25.79 20.64
C ASN A 132 14.72 -24.74 21.14
N ASN A 133 14.38 -23.76 20.28
CA ASN A 133 13.41 -22.69 20.53
C ASN A 133 13.59 -21.94 21.86
N SER A 134 14.81 -21.95 22.39
CA SER A 134 15.16 -21.25 23.62
C SER A 134 15.77 -19.90 23.26
N PRO A 135 15.31 -18.79 23.87
CA PRO A 135 15.96 -17.48 23.70
C PRO A 135 17.43 -17.47 24.12
N ASP A 136 17.85 -18.45 24.94
CA ASP A 136 19.22 -18.65 25.39
C ASP A 136 20.03 -19.59 24.46
N GLY A 137 19.37 -20.19 23.46
CA GLY A 137 19.97 -21.05 22.44
C GLY A 137 20.71 -20.26 21.36
N ALA A 138 21.52 -20.97 20.55
CA ALA A 138 22.17 -20.33 19.41
C ALA A 138 21.13 -19.88 18.37
N ILE A 139 21.29 -18.68 17.81
CA ILE A 139 20.43 -18.18 16.74
C ILE A 139 20.72 -19.00 15.47
N LEU A 140 19.73 -19.76 14.99
CA LEU A 140 19.80 -20.50 13.73
C LEU A 140 19.53 -19.58 12.55
N TYR A 141 18.58 -18.65 12.71
CA TYR A 141 18.25 -17.63 11.72
C TYR A 141 18.04 -16.27 12.38
N GLU A 142 18.72 -15.25 11.88
CA GLU A 142 18.53 -13.88 12.34
C GLU A 142 17.15 -13.36 11.91
N GLY A 143 16.45 -12.70 12.83
CA GLY A 143 15.21 -12.00 12.51
C GLY A 143 15.49 -10.82 11.59
N SER A 144 14.49 -10.46 10.76
CA SER A 144 14.60 -9.32 9.85
C SER A 144 13.33 -8.49 9.84
N GLN A 145 13.47 -7.19 9.65
CA GLN A 145 12.34 -6.28 9.57
C GLN A 145 12.31 -5.61 8.21
N TRP A 146 11.17 -5.69 7.54
CA TRP A 146 10.90 -5.05 6.28
C TRP A 146 9.86 -3.96 6.47
N TYR A 147 10.33 -2.72 6.47
CA TYR A 147 9.47 -1.55 6.52
C TYR A 147 9.34 -0.92 5.13
N MET A 148 8.11 -0.93 4.60
CA MET A 148 7.75 -0.29 3.35
C MET A 148 6.95 0.97 3.70
N GLY A 149 7.64 2.09 3.84
CA GLY A 149 7.05 3.36 4.29
C GLY A 149 6.95 4.45 3.21
N LYS A 150 6.95 5.71 3.66
CA LYS A 150 6.78 6.90 2.79
C LYS A 150 7.73 6.94 1.60
N GLY A 151 8.97 6.47 1.75
CA GLY A 151 9.97 6.41 0.68
C GLY A 151 9.53 5.46 -0.44
N PHE A 152 9.07 4.27 -0.07
CA PHE A 152 8.60 3.26 -1.00
C PHE A 152 7.25 3.67 -1.63
N TYR A 153 6.33 4.21 -0.83
CA TYR A 153 4.99 4.60 -1.28
C TYR A 153 4.90 6.05 -1.76
N LYS A 154 5.99 6.73 -2.14
CA LYS A 154 5.96 8.10 -2.70
C LYS A 154 5.14 9.09 -1.85
N LYS A 155 5.32 9.05 -0.53
CA LYS A 155 4.60 9.81 0.51
C LYS A 155 3.12 9.49 0.69
N ASN A 156 2.62 8.38 0.13
CA ASN A 156 1.30 7.88 0.47
C ASN A 156 1.38 7.05 1.76
N GLN A 157 0.28 6.99 2.48
CA GLN A 157 0.14 6.24 3.72
C GLN A 157 -0.60 4.94 3.43
N VAL A 158 -0.25 3.90 4.18
CA VAL A 158 -0.86 2.57 4.13
C VAL A 158 -1.35 2.21 5.52
N ASP A 159 -2.64 1.95 5.66
CA ASP A 159 -3.31 1.48 6.88
C ASP A 159 -3.94 0.12 6.58
N LEU A 160 -3.53 -0.91 7.31
CA LEU A 160 -3.96 -2.29 7.13
C LEU A 160 -4.72 -2.72 8.36
N ARG A 161 -5.86 -3.39 8.15
CA ARG A 161 -6.66 -4.00 9.20
C ARG A 161 -7.11 -5.38 8.77
N PHE A 162 -7.37 -6.22 9.75
CA PHE A 162 -7.79 -7.59 9.54
C PHE A 162 -9.12 -7.81 10.25
N ARG A 163 -10.02 -8.58 9.64
CA ARG A 163 -11.27 -8.99 10.27
C ARG A 163 -11.41 -10.49 10.13
N LYS A 164 -11.70 -11.15 11.25
CA LYS A 164 -12.02 -12.57 11.25
C LYS A 164 -13.41 -12.78 10.67
N ILE A 165 -13.56 -13.75 9.78
CA ILE A 165 -14.87 -14.20 9.30
C ILE A 165 -15.17 -15.54 9.98
N GLU A 166 -16.23 -15.56 10.78
CA GLU A 166 -16.67 -16.75 11.52
C GLU A 166 -16.91 -17.96 10.61
N ASN A 167 -16.51 -19.14 11.08
CA ASN A 167 -16.63 -20.42 10.37
C ASN A 167 -15.93 -20.50 9.00
N THR A 168 -14.93 -19.65 8.75
CA THR A 168 -14.10 -19.73 7.54
C THR A 168 -12.62 -19.62 7.88
N ALA A 169 -11.75 -20.24 7.08
CA ALA A 169 -10.30 -20.03 7.11
C ALA A 169 -9.89 -18.73 6.37
N CYS A 170 -10.86 -17.85 6.12
CA CYS A 170 -10.64 -16.62 5.39
C CYS A 170 -10.41 -15.45 6.34
N ILE A 171 -9.35 -14.70 6.08
CA ILE A 171 -9.06 -13.45 6.77
C ILE A 171 -9.43 -12.31 5.86
N GLU A 172 -10.31 -11.44 6.31
CA GLU A 172 -10.67 -10.27 5.54
C GLU A 172 -9.66 -9.16 5.77
N VAL A 173 -8.96 -8.80 4.71
CA VAL A 173 -7.94 -7.76 4.71
C VAL A 173 -8.57 -6.47 4.22
N ILE A 174 -8.56 -5.46 5.09
CA ILE A 174 -9.05 -4.11 4.82
C ILE A 174 -7.85 -3.19 4.67
N LEU A 175 -7.50 -2.87 3.42
CA LEU A 175 -6.39 -2.00 3.08
C LEU A 175 -6.89 -0.61 2.73
N THR A 176 -6.37 0.39 3.42
CA THR A 176 -6.58 1.80 3.10
C THR A 176 -5.27 2.45 2.65
N VAL A 177 -5.28 3.06 1.47
CA VAL A 177 -4.18 3.87 0.96
C VAL A 177 -4.64 5.32 0.78
N SER A 178 -3.87 6.28 1.31
CA SER A 178 -4.17 7.71 1.19
C SER A 178 -2.96 8.54 0.79
N ASP A 179 -3.18 9.70 0.17
CA ASP A 179 -2.09 10.67 -0.04
C ASP A 179 -1.63 11.30 1.28
N GLU A 180 -0.45 11.92 1.27
CA GLU A 180 0.15 12.63 2.41
C GLU A 180 -0.82 13.58 3.13
N LYS A 181 -1.75 14.19 2.40
CA LYS A 181 -2.71 15.16 2.91
C LYS A 181 -4.11 14.57 3.18
N GLY A 182 -4.32 13.28 2.95
CA GLY A 182 -5.62 12.60 3.12
C GLY A 182 -6.74 13.06 2.17
N ARG A 183 -6.42 13.82 1.11
CA ARG A 183 -7.37 14.32 0.10
C ARG A 183 -7.87 13.20 -0.82
N TYR A 184 -7.02 12.23 -1.09
CA TYR A 184 -7.35 11.06 -1.88
C TYR A 184 -7.13 9.84 -1.02
N LYS A 185 -8.17 9.00 -0.92
CA LYS A 185 -8.15 7.74 -0.18
C LYS A 185 -8.86 6.68 -0.99
N LYS A 186 -8.33 5.47 -0.95
CA LYS A 186 -8.98 4.26 -1.47
C LYS A 186 -8.91 3.20 -0.37
N THR A 187 -10.06 2.59 -0.08
CA THR A 187 -10.14 1.41 0.77
C THR A 187 -10.50 0.23 -0.14
N THR A 188 -9.78 -0.88 0.02
CA THR A 188 -9.98 -2.13 -0.72
C THR A 188 -10.05 -3.24 0.29
N GLU A 189 -11.05 -4.09 0.14
CA GLU A 189 -11.32 -5.22 1.03
C GLU A 189 -11.17 -6.50 0.21
N LYS A 190 -10.49 -7.50 0.77
CA LYS A 190 -10.33 -8.79 0.13
C LYS A 190 -10.29 -9.89 1.18
N CYS A 191 -11.11 -10.91 0.95
CA CYS A 191 -11.03 -12.17 1.69
C CYS A 191 -9.80 -12.94 1.19
N VAL A 192 -8.87 -13.27 2.07
CA VAL A 192 -7.70 -14.12 1.77
C VAL A 192 -7.92 -15.48 2.41
N GLU A 193 -8.09 -16.50 1.56
CA GLU A 193 -8.15 -17.90 1.99
C GLU A 193 -6.73 -18.40 2.28
N CYS A 194 -6.50 -18.87 3.50
CA CYS A 194 -5.25 -19.50 3.88
C CYS A 194 -5.33 -20.98 3.50
N ILE A 195 -4.44 -21.47 2.64
CA ILE A 195 -4.56 -22.81 2.05
C ILE A 195 -4.31 -23.91 3.08
N ASP A 196 -3.44 -23.63 4.06
CA ASP A 196 -2.95 -24.59 5.04
C ASP A 196 -3.66 -24.49 6.40
N LEU A 197 -4.78 -23.77 6.49
CA LEU A 197 -5.51 -23.53 7.76
C LEU A 197 -6.97 -23.97 7.68
N ASP A 198 -7.47 -24.50 8.80
CA ASP A 198 -8.90 -24.69 9.03
C ASP A 198 -9.53 -23.44 9.66
N PRO A 199 -10.88 -23.29 9.63
CA PRO A 199 -11.57 -22.16 10.26
C PRO A 199 -11.25 -21.91 11.74
N ASN A 200 -10.87 -22.97 12.47
CA ASN A 200 -10.54 -22.88 13.89
C ASN A 200 -9.12 -22.36 14.14
N ASP A 201 -8.29 -22.31 13.10
CA ASP A 201 -6.90 -21.88 13.15
C ASP A 201 -6.78 -20.37 12.87
N VAL A 202 -7.88 -19.64 12.72
CA VAL A 202 -7.91 -18.18 12.72
C VAL A 202 -8.47 -17.70 14.06
N GLN A 203 -7.59 -17.14 14.89
CA GLN A 203 -7.90 -16.69 16.24
C GLN A 203 -7.80 -15.16 16.33
N GLY A 204 -8.64 -14.55 17.16
CA GLY A 204 -8.57 -13.13 17.48
C GLY A 204 -8.34 -12.96 18.97
N GLU A 205 -7.41 -12.09 19.38
CA GLU A 205 -7.29 -11.67 20.78
C GLU A 205 -8.52 -10.82 21.15
N GLY A 206 -9.52 -11.45 21.75
CA GLY A 206 -10.75 -10.80 22.19
C GLY A 206 -12.01 -11.48 21.66
N GLY A 207 -12.60 -12.34 22.50
CA GLY A 207 -13.80 -13.14 22.25
C GLY A 207 -13.89 -14.32 23.18
#